data_AF-A0ABD6EM93-F1
#
_entry.id   AF-A0ABD6EM93-F1
#
_cell.length_a   1.000
_cell.length_b   1.000
_cell.length_c   1.000
_cell.angle_alpha   90.00
_cell.angle_beta   90.00
_cell.angle_gamma   90.00
#
_symmetry.space_group_name_H-M   'P 1'
#
loop_
_entity.id
_entity.type
_entity.pdbx_description
1 polymer ?
#
loop_
_entity_poly.entity_id
_entity_poly.type
_entity_poly.pdbx_seq_one_letter_code
_entity_poly.pdbx_strand_id
1 'polypeptide(L)'
;MFKWRVICSLCAFLILFYFVILWNSTRGQYSRLVLYRDPLYLEEDPGNISRSSPLIFIGGVPRSGTTLMRVMLDAHPLVRCGEETRVIPRILGLHATWMKSLKEAKRLAEAGVTDEVLNKAISSFIIHVISGHGRPAPRLCNKDPFTLKSMVYLAELFPNAKFIFMIRDARATVHSIITRKVSITGFDLQDYRQCLQKWNTIIATMSAQCDGVGPQKCLKVYYEQLVLHPESQMRNILSFLDLPWDPGVLHHEQQIGKSISLSK
;
A
#
# COMPACT_ATOMS: atom_id res chain seq x y z
N MET A 1 -10.15 -51.35 54.49
CA MET A 1 -9.84 -51.07 53.06
C MET A 1 -11.00 -50.33 52.36
N PHE A 2 -11.62 -49.32 53.02
CA PHE A 2 -12.79 -48.59 52.47
C PHE A 2 -12.68 -47.05 52.60
N LYS A 3 -11.64 -46.52 53.25
CA LYS A 3 -11.46 -45.06 53.48
C LYS A 3 -10.61 -44.33 52.42
N TRP A 4 -9.86 -45.03 51.57
CA TRP A 4 -9.00 -44.42 50.55
C TRP A 4 -9.67 -44.24 49.18
N ARG A 5 -10.76 -44.96 48.88
CA ARG A 5 -11.48 -44.83 47.61
C ARG A 5 -12.40 -43.61 47.53
N VAL A 6 -12.89 -43.10 48.65
CA VAL A 6 -13.78 -41.92 48.70
C VAL A 6 -13.00 -40.61 48.51
N ILE A 7 -11.78 -40.53 49.05
CA ILE A 7 -10.93 -39.33 48.97
C ILE A 7 -10.42 -39.10 47.53
N CYS A 8 -10.06 -40.16 46.81
CA CYS A 8 -9.67 -40.05 45.40
C CYS A 8 -10.81 -39.59 44.48
N SER A 9 -12.05 -39.99 44.75
CA SER A 9 -13.20 -39.61 43.93
C SER A 9 -13.64 -38.15 44.14
N LEU A 10 -13.45 -37.61 45.35
CA LEU A 10 -13.71 -36.20 45.67
C LEU A 10 -12.66 -35.25 45.04
N CYS A 11 -11.38 -35.64 45.02
CA CYS A 11 -10.33 -34.86 44.36
C CYS A 11 -10.51 -34.82 42.83
N ALA A 12 -10.92 -35.93 42.21
CA ALA A 12 -11.20 -35.98 40.77
C ALA A 12 -12.40 -35.09 40.38
N PHE A 13 -13.43 -35.02 41.22
CA PHE A 13 -14.60 -34.16 40.98
C PHE A 13 -14.26 -32.67 41.13
N LEU A 14 -13.43 -32.29 42.11
CA LEU A 14 -12.99 -30.91 42.31
C LEU A 14 -12.08 -30.41 41.17
N ILE A 15 -11.22 -31.27 40.63
CA ILE A 15 -10.38 -30.93 39.47
C ILE A 15 -11.23 -30.75 38.20
N LEU A 16 -12.22 -31.63 37.96
CA LEU A 16 -13.15 -31.48 36.84
C LEU A 16 -14.01 -30.21 36.96
N PHE A 17 -14.46 -29.85 38.18
CA PHE A 17 -15.22 -28.62 38.41
C PHE A 17 -14.37 -27.36 38.20
N TYR A 18 -13.09 -27.39 38.61
CA TYR A 18 -12.15 -26.29 38.38
C TYR A 18 -11.85 -26.09 36.88
N PHE A 19 -11.71 -27.18 36.12
CA PHE A 19 -11.56 -27.13 34.65
C PHE A 19 -12.83 -26.64 33.95
N VAL A 20 -14.03 -27.01 34.40
CA VAL A 20 -15.29 -26.49 33.84
C VAL A 20 -15.48 -25.01 34.15
N ILE A 21 -15.08 -24.52 35.34
CA ILE A 21 -15.13 -23.09 35.67
C ILE A 21 -14.10 -22.30 34.86
N LEU A 22 -12.88 -22.81 34.65
CA LEU A 22 -11.88 -22.17 33.78
C LEU A 22 -12.28 -22.21 32.29
N TRP A 23 -12.92 -23.30 31.85
CA TRP A 23 -13.46 -23.43 30.49
C TRP A 23 -14.66 -22.51 30.25
N ASN A 24 -15.51 -22.28 31.26
CA ASN A 24 -16.64 -21.34 31.16
C ASN A 24 -16.21 -19.87 31.37
N SER A 25 -15.16 -19.61 32.14
CA SER A 25 -14.61 -18.25 32.34
C SER A 25 -13.90 -17.73 31.09
N THR A 26 -13.29 -18.61 30.28
CA THR A 26 -12.60 -18.25 29.03
C THR A 26 -13.52 -18.06 27.81
N ARG A 27 -14.82 -18.36 27.92
CA ARG A 27 -15.83 -18.05 26.89
C ARG A 27 -16.41 -16.63 26.97
N GLY A 28 -16.09 -15.86 28.01
CA GLY A 28 -16.71 -14.55 28.29
C GLY A 28 -16.00 -13.30 27.76
N GLN A 29 -14.85 -13.42 27.08
CA GLN A 29 -14.03 -12.24 26.70
C GLN A 29 -13.44 -12.28 25.29
N TYR A 30 -14.08 -12.96 24.35
CA TYR A 30 -14.00 -12.52 22.96
C TYR A 30 -15.12 -11.52 22.74
N SER A 31 -14.80 -10.26 23.03
CA SER A 31 -15.55 -9.12 22.51
C SER A 31 -15.72 -9.35 21.00
N ARG A 32 -16.95 -9.68 20.64
CA ARG A 32 -17.48 -9.70 19.29
C ARG A 32 -17.20 -8.31 18.74
N LEU A 33 -16.07 -8.13 18.04
CA LEU A 33 -15.98 -7.10 17.01
C LEU A 33 -17.07 -7.50 16.03
N VAL A 34 -18.25 -6.91 16.24
CA VAL A 34 -19.32 -6.87 15.26
C VAL A 34 -18.72 -6.10 14.10
N LEU A 35 -18.02 -6.82 13.23
CA LEU A 35 -17.85 -6.39 11.85
C LEU A 35 -19.28 -6.21 11.36
N TYR A 36 -19.66 -4.95 11.20
CA TYR A 36 -20.89 -4.55 10.54
C TYR A 36 -20.88 -5.27 9.20
N ARG A 37 -21.58 -6.41 9.14
CA ARG A 37 -21.85 -7.10 7.88
C ARG A 37 -22.98 -6.32 7.26
N ASP A 38 -22.62 -5.25 6.56
CA ASP A 38 -23.43 -4.89 5.41
C ASP A 38 -23.49 -6.13 4.52
N PRO A 39 -24.68 -6.56 4.09
CA PRO A 39 -24.80 -7.58 3.07
C PRO A 39 -23.92 -7.13 1.90
N LEU A 40 -23.08 -8.05 1.41
CA LEU A 40 -22.21 -7.85 0.26
C LEU A 40 -23.10 -7.76 -1.00
N TYR A 41 -23.94 -6.73 -1.08
CA TYR A 41 -24.33 -6.17 -2.35
C TYR A 41 -23.02 -5.62 -2.90
N LEU A 42 -22.51 -6.27 -3.94
CA LEU A 42 -21.64 -5.61 -4.90
C LEU A 42 -22.46 -4.45 -5.46
N GLU A 43 -22.51 -3.34 -4.71
CA GLU A 43 -22.98 -2.08 -5.25
C GLU A 43 -22.23 -1.87 -6.57
N GLU A 44 -22.96 -1.48 -7.60
CA GLU A 44 -22.42 -1.23 -8.93
C GLU A 44 -21.11 -0.44 -8.82
N ASP A 45 -20.08 -0.94 -9.52
CA ASP A 45 -18.72 -0.40 -9.52
C ASP A 45 -18.76 1.14 -9.59
N PRO A 46 -18.34 1.87 -8.54
CA PRO A 46 -18.61 3.30 -8.37
C PRO A 46 -17.95 4.22 -9.42
N GLY A 47 -17.28 3.63 -10.40
CA GLY A 47 -17.06 4.14 -11.74
C GLY A 47 -16.65 2.94 -12.59
N ASN A 48 -16.84 2.98 -13.91
CA ASN A 48 -16.42 1.93 -14.84
C ASN A 48 -14.87 1.82 -14.88
N ILE A 49 -14.24 1.39 -13.78
CA ILE A 49 -12.79 1.34 -13.60
C ILE A 49 -12.31 0.01 -14.15
N SER A 50 -11.42 0.09 -15.12
CA SER A 50 -10.88 -1.07 -15.81
C SER A 50 -9.37 -0.97 -15.90
N ARG A 51 -8.74 -1.99 -16.46
CA ARG A 51 -7.30 -2.01 -16.71
C ARG A 51 -6.83 -0.86 -17.63
N SER A 52 -7.72 -0.33 -18.46
CA SER A 52 -7.45 0.81 -19.34
C SER A 52 -7.73 2.16 -18.70
N SER A 53 -8.28 2.22 -17.48
CA SER A 53 -8.42 3.47 -16.75
C SER A 53 -7.05 4.10 -16.49
N PRO A 54 -6.90 5.43 -16.60
CA PRO A 54 -5.59 6.04 -16.60
C PRO A 54 -5.13 6.34 -15.17
N LEU A 55 -4.84 5.27 -14.40
CA LEU A 55 -4.48 5.32 -12.99
C LEU A 55 -3.16 6.08 -12.74
N ILE A 56 -3.05 6.72 -11.58
CA ILE A 56 -1.82 7.37 -11.12
C ILE A 56 -1.21 6.54 -9.98
N PHE A 57 0.06 6.17 -10.09
CA PHE A 57 0.79 5.53 -9.00
C PHE A 57 1.91 6.45 -8.48
N ILE A 58 1.86 6.79 -7.21
CA ILE A 58 2.86 7.62 -6.54
C ILE A 58 3.66 6.74 -5.59
N GLY A 59 4.97 6.89 -5.59
CA GLY A 59 5.82 6.21 -4.64
C GLY A 59 7.26 6.68 -4.70
N GLY A 60 8.16 5.83 -4.20
CA GLY A 60 9.54 6.18 -3.91
C GLY A 60 9.97 5.55 -2.60
N VAL A 61 11.17 5.88 -2.11
CA VAL A 61 11.55 5.44 -0.76
C VAL A 61 10.66 6.18 0.26
N PRO A 62 10.12 5.51 1.30
CA PRO A 62 9.42 6.22 2.36
C PRO A 62 10.26 7.38 2.90
N ARG A 63 9.59 8.48 3.29
CA ARG A 63 10.21 9.75 3.75
C ARG A 63 10.79 10.65 2.65
N SER A 64 10.54 10.32 1.37
CA SER A 64 10.88 11.17 0.21
C SER A 64 9.76 12.12 -0.24
N GLY A 65 8.78 12.43 0.62
CA GLY A 65 7.70 13.39 0.30
C GLY A 65 6.51 12.83 -0.48
N THR A 66 6.38 11.50 -0.59
CA THR A 66 5.26 10.84 -1.30
C THR A 66 3.88 11.21 -0.75
N THR A 67 3.74 11.42 0.57
CA THR A 67 2.49 11.90 1.17
C THR A 67 2.19 13.35 0.80
N LEU A 68 3.19 14.23 0.70
CA LEU A 68 2.97 15.60 0.24
C LEU A 68 2.46 15.58 -1.21
N MET A 69 3.15 14.85 -2.08
CA MET A 69 2.79 14.72 -3.50
C MET A 69 1.35 14.25 -3.70
N ARG A 70 0.93 13.18 -3.00
CA ARG A 70 -0.44 12.68 -3.14
C ARG A 70 -1.47 13.64 -2.55
N VAL A 71 -1.14 14.40 -1.50
CA VAL A 71 -2.06 15.36 -0.88
C VAL A 71 -2.25 16.58 -1.79
N MET A 72 -1.19 17.05 -2.45
CA MET A 72 -1.28 18.08 -3.49
C MET A 72 -2.16 17.63 -4.65
N LEU A 73 -2.04 16.37 -5.10
CA LEU A 73 -2.92 15.83 -6.14
C LEU A 73 -4.34 15.58 -5.65
N ASP A 74 -4.55 15.08 -4.43
CA ASP A 74 -5.88 14.89 -3.81
C ASP A 74 -6.69 16.19 -3.72
N ALA A 75 -6.01 17.35 -3.67
CA ALA A 75 -6.65 18.66 -3.67
C ALA A 75 -7.19 19.08 -5.04
N HIS A 76 -6.77 18.43 -6.12
CA HIS A 76 -7.34 18.65 -7.45
C HIS A 76 -8.75 18.05 -7.52
N PRO A 77 -9.79 18.78 -8.01
CA PRO A 77 -11.17 18.31 -8.02
C PRO A 77 -11.43 17.01 -8.82
N LEU A 78 -10.56 16.66 -9.77
CA LEU A 78 -10.69 15.49 -10.63
C LEU A 78 -9.95 14.26 -10.08
N VAL A 79 -9.12 14.42 -9.05
CA VAL A 79 -8.21 13.38 -8.59
C VAL A 79 -8.61 12.90 -7.19
N ARG A 80 -8.43 11.60 -6.95
CA ARG A 80 -8.41 11.02 -5.60
C ARG A 80 -7.33 9.95 -5.50
N CYS A 81 -6.36 10.19 -4.63
CA CYS A 81 -5.36 9.25 -4.13
C CYS A 81 -5.85 8.53 -2.86
N GLY A 82 -6.15 9.28 -1.79
CA GLY A 82 -6.46 8.71 -0.48
C GLY A 82 -5.22 8.25 0.31
N GLU A 83 -5.44 7.41 1.31
CA GLU A 83 -4.40 6.93 2.24
C GLU A 83 -3.58 5.76 1.68
N GLU A 84 -2.48 5.39 2.34
CA GLU A 84 -1.72 4.18 1.98
C GLU A 84 -2.58 2.93 2.18
N THR A 85 -2.69 2.11 1.14
CA THR A 85 -3.51 0.89 1.19
C THR A 85 -2.79 -0.23 1.93
N ARG A 86 -1.46 -0.24 1.93
CA ARG A 86 -0.55 -1.22 2.55
C ARG A 86 -0.65 -2.65 2.00
N VAL A 87 -1.78 -3.00 1.37
CA VAL A 87 -2.06 -4.34 0.82
C VAL A 87 -1.55 -4.49 -0.63
N ILE A 88 -1.61 -3.43 -1.43
CA ILE A 88 -1.10 -3.44 -2.81
C ILE A 88 0.39 -3.78 -2.89
N PRO A 89 1.30 -3.14 -2.14
CA PRO A 89 2.72 -3.54 -2.18
C PRO A 89 2.97 -4.97 -1.67
N ARG A 90 2.08 -5.53 -0.83
CA ARG A 90 2.19 -6.91 -0.35
C ARG A 90 1.83 -7.93 -1.43
N ILE A 91 0.72 -7.72 -2.15
CA ILE A 91 0.35 -8.63 -3.25
C ILE A 91 1.38 -8.56 -4.39
N LEU A 92 1.91 -7.37 -4.69
CA LEU A 92 3.00 -7.21 -5.66
C LEU A 92 4.27 -7.94 -5.21
N GLY A 93 4.61 -7.89 -3.91
CA GLY A 93 5.74 -8.62 -3.34
C GLY A 93 5.57 -10.14 -3.39
N LEU A 94 4.35 -10.65 -3.17
CA LEU A 94 4.01 -12.06 -3.32
C LEU A 94 4.19 -12.52 -4.77
N HIS A 95 3.62 -11.77 -5.71
CA HIS A 95 3.81 -12.02 -7.14
C HIS A 95 5.29 -12.07 -7.54
N ALA A 96 6.07 -11.07 -7.12
CA ALA A 96 7.51 -11.03 -7.40
C ALA A 96 8.26 -12.24 -6.81
N THR A 97 7.80 -12.79 -5.68
CA THR A 97 8.40 -13.99 -5.07
C THR A 97 8.11 -15.24 -5.90
N TRP A 98 6.89 -15.39 -6.43
CA TRP A 98 6.52 -16.49 -7.32
C TRP A 98 7.36 -16.46 -8.60
N MET A 99 7.47 -15.30 -9.24
CA MET A 99 8.20 -15.16 -10.51
C MET A 99 9.72 -15.26 -10.35
N LYS A 100 10.26 -15.02 -9.16
CA LYS A 100 11.69 -15.22 -8.88
C LYS A 100 12.09 -16.71 -8.82
N SER A 101 11.14 -17.60 -8.50
CA SER A 101 11.39 -19.03 -8.37
C SER A 101 10.95 -19.77 -9.64
N LEU A 102 11.90 -20.15 -10.50
CA LEU A 102 11.61 -20.92 -11.71
C LEU A 102 10.80 -22.21 -11.43
N LYS A 103 11.11 -22.87 -10.30
CA LYS A 103 10.38 -24.06 -9.86
C LYS A 103 8.92 -23.74 -9.55
N GLU A 104 8.66 -22.64 -8.86
CA GLU A 104 7.28 -22.28 -8.48
C GLU A 104 6.49 -21.77 -9.69
N ALA A 105 7.10 -20.91 -10.52
CA ALA A 105 6.50 -20.46 -11.77
C ALA A 105 6.09 -21.65 -12.67
N LYS A 106 6.95 -22.68 -12.78
CA LYS A 106 6.62 -23.91 -13.52
C LYS A 106 5.43 -24.66 -12.91
N ARG A 107 5.39 -24.83 -11.58
CA ARG A 107 4.28 -25.50 -10.88
C ARG A 107 2.95 -24.77 -11.05
N LEU A 108 2.97 -23.43 -11.00
CA LEU A 108 1.79 -22.60 -11.23
C LEU A 108 1.27 -22.79 -12.66
N ALA A 109 2.16 -22.73 -13.65
CA ALA A 109 1.79 -22.95 -15.04
C ALA A 109 1.21 -24.36 -15.28
N GLU A 110 1.81 -25.41 -14.72
CA GLU A 110 1.30 -26.80 -14.78
C GLU A 110 -0.06 -26.96 -14.09
N ALA A 111 -0.36 -26.15 -13.08
CA ALA A 111 -1.65 -26.10 -12.41
C ALA A 111 -2.71 -25.23 -13.13
N GLY A 112 -2.39 -24.68 -14.31
CA GLY A 112 -3.27 -23.77 -15.06
C GLY A 112 -3.34 -22.34 -14.51
N VAL A 113 -2.51 -22.01 -13.52
CA VAL A 113 -2.35 -20.64 -12.97
C VAL A 113 -1.30 -19.91 -13.80
N THR A 114 -1.67 -19.54 -15.02
CA THR A 114 -0.81 -18.84 -15.97
C THR A 114 -0.64 -17.37 -15.61
N ASP A 115 0.33 -16.70 -16.26
CA ASP A 115 0.53 -15.25 -16.12
C ASP A 115 -0.74 -14.46 -16.45
N GLU A 116 -1.54 -14.89 -17.43
CA GLU A 116 -2.82 -14.24 -17.75
C GLU A 116 -3.82 -14.33 -16.59
N VAL A 117 -3.93 -15.51 -15.97
CA VAL A 117 -4.83 -15.73 -14.81
C VAL A 117 -4.38 -14.88 -13.63
N LEU A 118 -3.08 -14.88 -13.33
CA LEU A 118 -2.50 -14.06 -12.25
C LEU A 118 -2.69 -12.57 -12.53
N ASN A 119 -2.41 -12.11 -13.76
CA ASN A 119 -2.55 -10.72 -14.14
C ASN A 119 -4.00 -10.24 -14.02
N LYS A 120 -4.99 -11.05 -14.44
CA LYS A 120 -6.42 -10.75 -14.25
C LYS A 120 -6.78 -10.67 -12.76
N ALA A 121 -6.34 -11.64 -11.95
CA ALA A 121 -6.64 -11.68 -10.52
C ALA A 121 -6.02 -10.48 -9.77
N ILE A 122 -4.73 -10.21 -10.02
CA ILE A 122 -3.99 -9.13 -9.36
C ILE A 122 -4.51 -7.76 -9.80
N SER A 123 -4.76 -7.55 -11.11
CA SER A 123 -5.33 -6.28 -11.58
C SER A 123 -6.72 -6.03 -11.02
N SER A 124 -7.58 -7.05 -10.95
CA SER A 124 -8.90 -6.95 -10.32
C SER A 124 -8.79 -6.61 -8.82
N PHE A 125 -7.91 -7.28 -8.09
CA PHE A 125 -7.66 -6.97 -6.67
C PHE A 125 -7.21 -5.51 -6.49
N ILE A 126 -6.25 -5.04 -7.30
CA ILE A 126 -5.74 -3.67 -7.23
C ILE A 126 -6.85 -2.66 -7.56
N ILE A 127 -7.65 -2.89 -8.60
CA ILE A 127 -8.78 -2.02 -8.98
C ILE A 127 -9.75 -1.91 -7.81
N HIS A 128 -10.21 -3.03 -7.24
CA HIS A 128 -11.17 -3.03 -6.14
C HIS A 128 -10.64 -2.34 -4.89
N VAL A 129 -9.36 -2.53 -4.57
CA VAL A 129 -8.74 -1.80 -3.46
C VAL A 129 -8.75 -0.31 -3.78
N ILE A 130 -8.21 0.10 -4.92
CA ILE A 130 -8.10 1.52 -5.30
C ILE A 130 -9.48 2.17 -5.35
N SER A 131 -10.48 1.58 -6.01
CA SER A 131 -11.83 2.16 -6.12
C SER A 131 -12.56 2.16 -4.78
N GLY A 132 -12.51 1.06 -4.03
CA GLY A 132 -13.32 0.86 -2.82
C GLY A 132 -12.78 1.52 -1.54
N HIS A 133 -11.50 1.90 -1.47
CA HIS A 133 -10.94 2.44 -0.22
C HIS A 133 -11.19 3.95 0.01
N GLY A 134 -11.92 4.62 -0.88
CA GLY A 134 -12.18 6.05 -0.77
C GLY A 134 -13.23 6.55 -1.76
N ARG A 135 -13.50 7.86 -1.75
CA ARG A 135 -14.51 8.47 -2.64
C ARG A 135 -14.22 8.21 -4.13
N PRO A 136 -15.24 8.11 -4.99
CA PRO A 136 -15.04 8.10 -6.43
C PRO A 136 -14.44 9.43 -6.91
N ALA A 137 -13.68 9.37 -8.01
CA ALA A 137 -13.17 10.52 -8.74
C ALA A 137 -12.87 10.13 -10.19
N PRO A 138 -12.93 11.08 -11.14
CA PRO A 138 -12.60 10.82 -12.56
C PRO A 138 -11.20 10.22 -12.76
N ARG A 139 -10.24 10.63 -11.93
CA ARG A 139 -8.86 10.15 -11.99
C ARG A 139 -8.47 9.54 -10.64
N LEU A 140 -8.41 8.21 -10.58
CA LEU A 140 -7.96 7.50 -9.39
C LEU A 140 -6.43 7.44 -9.32
N CYS A 141 -5.94 7.60 -8.11
CA CYS A 141 -4.55 7.61 -7.76
C CYS A 141 -4.33 6.63 -6.60
N ASN A 142 -3.13 6.07 -6.53
CA ASN A 142 -2.70 5.23 -5.42
C ASN A 142 -1.31 5.67 -4.96
N LYS A 143 -1.12 5.79 -3.65
CA LYS A 143 0.18 6.07 -3.06
C LYS A 143 0.51 5.02 -2.02
N ASP A 144 1.38 4.10 -2.39
CA ASP A 144 2.05 3.16 -1.51
C ASP A 144 3.54 3.15 -1.90
N PRO A 145 4.48 3.61 -1.05
CA PRO A 145 5.85 3.93 -1.48
C PRO A 145 6.54 2.84 -2.30
N PHE A 146 6.41 1.58 -1.86
CA PHE A 146 7.10 0.43 -2.47
C PHE A 146 6.39 -0.20 -3.68
N THR A 147 5.21 0.29 -4.09
CA THR A 147 4.57 -0.17 -5.35
C THR A 147 5.47 0.06 -6.56
N LEU A 148 6.23 1.16 -6.53
CA LEU A 148 7.22 1.53 -7.55
C LEU A 148 8.42 0.59 -7.68
N LYS A 149 8.56 -0.44 -6.83
CA LYS A 149 9.48 -1.56 -7.11
C LYS A 149 9.00 -2.45 -8.27
N SER A 150 7.73 -2.32 -8.67
CA SER A 150 7.06 -3.15 -9.67
C SER A 150 6.44 -2.30 -10.79
N MET A 151 7.03 -1.15 -11.16
CA MET A 151 6.43 -0.27 -12.18
C MET A 151 6.24 -0.98 -13.51
N VAL A 152 7.23 -1.76 -13.96
CA VAL A 152 7.16 -2.48 -15.24
C VAL A 152 5.96 -3.43 -15.25
N TYR A 153 5.79 -4.17 -14.16
CA TYR A 153 4.65 -5.07 -14.00
C TYR A 153 3.32 -4.31 -13.89
N LEU A 154 3.27 -3.22 -13.12
CA LEU A 154 2.08 -2.38 -13.03
C LEU A 154 1.70 -1.76 -14.39
N ALA A 155 2.68 -1.41 -15.23
CA ALA A 155 2.47 -0.88 -16.57
C ALA A 155 1.95 -1.94 -17.56
N GLU A 156 2.25 -3.22 -17.32
CA GLU A 156 1.66 -4.36 -18.04
C GLU A 156 0.20 -4.61 -17.60
N LEU A 157 -0.06 -4.54 -16.29
CA LEU A 157 -1.42 -4.68 -15.75
C LEU A 157 -2.34 -3.52 -16.18
N PHE A 158 -1.80 -2.30 -16.18
CA PHE A 158 -2.50 -1.05 -16.42
C PHE A 158 -1.79 -0.23 -17.52
N PRO A 159 -2.10 -0.49 -18.81
CA PRO A 159 -1.37 0.13 -19.93
C PRO A 159 -1.39 1.66 -19.96
N ASN A 160 -2.45 2.28 -19.45
CA ASN A 160 -2.64 3.74 -19.43
C ASN A 160 -2.22 4.38 -18.09
N ALA A 161 -1.63 3.61 -17.18
CA ALA A 161 -1.17 4.15 -15.90
C ALA A 161 0.08 5.02 -16.07
N LYS A 162 0.16 6.07 -15.25
CA LYS A 162 1.33 6.95 -15.12
C LYS A 162 1.87 6.90 -13.69
N PHE A 163 3.19 7.04 -13.57
CA PHE A 163 3.95 6.88 -12.34
C PHE A 163 4.62 8.19 -11.95
N ILE A 164 4.43 8.62 -10.71
CA ILE A 164 5.16 9.75 -10.11
C ILE A 164 6.17 9.17 -9.12
N PHE A 165 7.44 9.20 -9.51
CA PHE A 165 8.54 8.66 -8.73
C PHE A 165 9.22 9.77 -7.91
N MET A 166 8.91 9.81 -6.62
CA MET A 166 9.51 10.77 -5.69
C MET A 166 10.94 10.39 -5.35
N ILE A 167 11.84 11.36 -5.52
CA ILE A 167 13.25 11.28 -5.19
C ILE A 167 13.56 12.38 -4.17
N ARG A 168 14.34 12.04 -3.15
CA ARG A 168 14.81 12.99 -2.14
C ARG A 168 16.22 12.61 -1.74
N ASP A 169 17.03 13.58 -1.31
CA ASP A 169 18.36 13.32 -0.78
C ASP A 169 18.34 12.16 0.23
N ALA A 170 19.26 11.21 0.02
CA ALA A 170 19.39 10.00 0.84
C ALA A 170 19.61 10.33 2.32
N ARG A 171 20.43 11.35 2.60
CA ARG A 171 20.79 11.79 3.95
C ARG A 171 19.57 12.31 4.68
N ALA A 172 18.77 13.15 4.01
CA ALA A 172 17.52 13.68 4.56
C ALA A 172 16.47 12.57 4.76
N THR A 173 16.37 11.65 3.81
CA THR A 173 15.44 10.51 3.86
C THR A 173 15.78 9.59 5.05
N VAL A 174 17.04 9.13 5.13
CA VAL A 174 17.52 8.25 6.20
C VAL A 174 17.44 8.93 7.57
N HIS A 175 17.86 10.19 7.68
CA HIS A 175 17.73 10.94 8.93
C HIS A 175 16.27 11.03 9.37
N SER A 176 15.32 11.27 8.45
CA SER A 176 13.90 11.25 8.79
C SER A 176 13.39 9.88 9.21
N ILE A 177 13.91 8.79 8.63
CA ILE A 177 13.53 7.41 9.00
C ILE A 177 13.97 7.14 10.44
N ILE A 178 15.24 7.41 10.76
CA ILE A 178 15.85 7.12 12.06
C ILE A 178 15.22 7.95 13.18
N THR A 179 15.23 9.28 13.03
CA THR A 179 14.81 10.20 14.10
C THR A 179 13.32 10.10 14.45
N ARG A 180 12.48 9.80 13.45
CA ARG A 180 11.03 9.59 13.65
C ARG A 180 10.67 8.13 13.92
N LYS A 181 11.66 7.24 14.03
CA LYS A 181 11.48 5.80 14.30
C LYS A 181 10.50 5.13 13.34
N VAL A 182 10.56 5.49 12.05
CA VAL A 182 9.67 4.92 11.03
C VAL A 182 10.18 3.53 10.69
N SER A 183 9.46 2.50 11.14
CA SER A 183 9.85 1.11 10.90
C SER A 183 9.64 0.73 9.43
N ILE A 184 10.74 0.34 8.79
CA ILE A 184 10.77 -0.15 7.41
C ILE A 184 11.50 -1.49 7.43
N THR A 185 10.88 -2.53 6.89
CA THR A 185 11.46 -3.88 6.88
C THR A 185 12.87 -3.87 6.28
N GLY A 186 13.83 -4.37 7.06
CA GLY A 186 15.23 -4.49 6.65
C GLY A 186 16.10 -3.25 6.89
N PHE A 187 15.57 -2.17 7.45
CA PHE A 187 16.35 -1.01 7.91
C PHE A 187 16.71 -1.18 9.39
N ASP A 188 18.00 -1.01 9.72
CA ASP A 188 18.46 -0.89 11.11
C ASP A 188 18.49 0.59 11.50
N LEU A 189 17.55 1.00 12.34
CA LEU A 189 17.37 2.39 12.74
C LEU A 189 18.48 2.92 13.66
N GLN A 190 19.39 2.06 14.13
CA GLN A 190 20.57 2.49 14.90
C GLN A 190 21.80 2.71 14.01
N ASP A 191 21.75 2.32 12.73
CA ASP A 191 22.88 2.40 11.81
C ASP A 191 22.53 3.24 10.56
N TYR A 192 23.03 4.48 10.54
CA TYR A 192 22.91 5.37 9.39
C TYR A 192 23.55 4.80 8.11
N ARG A 193 24.69 4.11 8.22
CA ARG A 193 25.38 3.53 7.06
C ARG A 193 24.54 2.42 6.45
N GLN A 194 24.02 1.52 7.27
CA GLN A 194 23.16 0.44 6.79
C GLN A 194 21.87 0.99 6.17
N CYS A 195 21.23 1.98 6.81
CA CYS A 195 20.06 2.66 6.24
C CYS A 195 20.36 3.32 4.88
N LEU A 196 21.52 3.97 4.72
CA LEU A 196 21.94 4.57 3.46
C LEU A 196 22.19 3.52 2.37
N GLN A 197 22.81 2.39 2.70
CA GLN A 197 23.02 1.28 1.76
C GLN A 197 21.68 0.67 1.30
N LYS A 198 20.74 0.49 2.24
CA LYS A 198 19.38 0.01 1.92
C LYS A 198 18.61 1.01 1.07
N TRP A 199 18.66 2.30 1.41
CA TRP A 199 18.09 3.37 0.60
C TRP A 199 18.63 3.31 -0.83
N ASN A 200 19.96 3.21 -0.98
CA ASN A 200 20.62 3.17 -2.30
C ASN A 200 20.17 1.98 -3.14
N THR A 201 20.05 0.81 -2.51
CA THR A 201 19.56 -0.40 -3.19
C THR A 201 18.13 -0.23 -3.70
N ILE A 202 17.26 0.34 -2.86
CA ILE A 202 15.84 0.51 -3.19
C ILE A 202 15.66 1.57 -4.27
N ILE A 203 16.29 2.73 -4.14
CA ILE A 203 16.16 3.82 -5.12
C ILE A 203 16.72 3.40 -6.47
N ALA A 204 17.82 2.63 -6.52
CA ALA A 204 18.38 2.10 -7.77
C ALA A 204 17.39 1.14 -8.44
N THR A 205 16.74 0.28 -7.67
CA THR A 205 15.69 -0.63 -8.19
C THR A 205 14.53 0.17 -8.78
N MET A 206 14.01 1.16 -8.07
CA MET A 206 12.90 1.99 -8.54
C MET A 206 13.29 2.88 -9.73
N SER A 207 14.53 3.37 -9.79
CA SER A 207 15.03 4.11 -10.94
C SER A 207 15.08 3.21 -12.17
N ALA A 208 15.63 2.01 -12.06
CA ALA A 208 15.66 1.05 -13.18
C ALA A 208 14.24 0.69 -13.66
N GLN A 209 13.27 0.56 -12.75
CA GLN A 209 11.86 0.34 -13.09
C GLN A 209 11.24 1.55 -13.83
N CYS A 210 11.54 2.77 -13.37
CA CYS A 210 11.09 4.01 -14.02
C CYS A 210 11.69 4.16 -15.42
N ASP A 211 12.98 3.87 -15.57
CA ASP A 211 13.67 3.90 -16.85
C ASP A 211 13.12 2.82 -17.79
N GLY A 212 12.77 1.64 -17.25
CA GLY A 212 12.17 0.52 -18.00
C GLY A 212 10.77 0.78 -18.54
N VAL A 213 9.93 1.58 -17.86
CA VAL A 213 8.61 1.98 -18.39
C VAL A 213 8.67 3.22 -19.31
N GLY A 214 9.78 3.95 -19.26
CA GLY A 214 10.05 5.10 -20.13
C GLY A 214 9.43 6.43 -19.67
N PRO A 215 9.89 7.56 -20.26
CA PRO A 215 9.56 8.92 -19.80
C PRO A 215 8.10 9.32 -20.04
N GLN A 216 7.38 8.61 -20.91
CA GLN A 216 5.96 8.84 -21.15
C GLN A 216 5.06 8.26 -20.04
N LYS A 217 5.58 7.29 -19.28
CA LYS A 217 4.85 6.63 -18.20
C LYS A 217 5.41 6.93 -16.82
N CYS A 218 6.69 7.26 -16.67
CA CYS A 218 7.26 7.60 -15.37
C CYS A 218 7.89 9.00 -15.36
N LEU A 219 7.47 9.84 -14.41
CA LEU A 219 8.07 11.14 -14.12
C LEU A 219 8.82 11.09 -12.79
N LYS A 220 10.12 11.41 -12.84
CA LYS A 220 10.96 11.60 -11.65
C LYS A 220 10.70 12.99 -11.07
N VAL A 221 10.28 13.05 -9.80
CA VAL A 221 9.99 14.30 -9.09
C VAL A 221 10.93 14.44 -7.89
N TYR A 222 11.76 15.47 -7.91
CA TYR A 222 12.69 15.77 -6.82
C TYR A 222 11.96 16.57 -5.74
N TYR A 223 11.90 16.02 -4.52
CA TYR A 223 11.22 16.62 -3.38
C TYR A 223 11.69 18.05 -3.13
N GLU A 224 13.00 18.30 -3.21
CA GLU A 224 13.62 19.60 -2.97
C GLU A 224 13.10 20.63 -3.98
N GLN A 225 12.97 20.24 -5.25
CA GLN A 225 12.42 21.11 -6.29
C GLN A 225 10.92 21.33 -6.10
N LEU A 226 10.17 20.30 -5.69
CA LEU A 226 8.74 20.42 -5.40
C LEU A 226 8.46 21.42 -4.28
N VAL A 227 9.25 21.42 -3.20
CA VAL A 227 9.01 22.35 -2.07
C VAL A 227 9.55 23.75 -2.32
N LEU A 228 10.60 23.91 -3.13
CA LEU A 228 11.16 25.23 -3.47
C LEU A 228 10.37 25.93 -4.58
N HIS A 229 9.81 25.16 -5.51
CA HIS A 229 9.14 25.67 -6.71
C HIS A 229 7.80 24.94 -6.96
N PRO A 230 6.85 24.96 -6.01
CA PRO A 230 5.67 24.10 -6.04
C PRO A 230 4.78 24.36 -7.25
N GLU A 231 4.54 25.60 -7.65
CA GLU A 231 3.70 25.91 -8.81
C GLU A 231 4.29 25.37 -10.11
N SER A 232 5.57 25.64 -10.39
CA SER A 232 6.19 25.17 -11.64
C SER A 232 6.28 23.64 -11.69
N GLN A 233 6.60 23.00 -10.57
CA GLN A 233 6.62 21.54 -10.49
C GLN A 233 5.23 20.94 -10.66
N MET A 234 4.19 21.49 -10.01
CA MET A 234 2.82 20.99 -10.17
C MET A 234 2.28 21.20 -11.57
N ARG A 235 2.60 22.31 -12.26
CA ARG A 235 2.25 22.50 -13.67
C ARG A 235 2.85 21.41 -14.56
N ASN A 236 4.13 21.10 -14.36
CA ASN A 236 4.80 20.02 -15.10
C ASN A 236 4.18 18.65 -14.79
N ILE A 237 3.87 18.37 -13.52
CA ILE A 237 3.26 17.11 -13.08
C ILE A 237 1.85 16.95 -13.68
N LEU A 238 1.00 17.97 -13.61
CA LEU A 238 -0.36 17.90 -14.17
C LEU A 238 -0.34 17.78 -15.69
N SER A 239 0.56 18.50 -16.37
CA SER A 239 0.78 18.33 -17.82
C SER A 239 1.21 16.90 -18.15
N PHE A 240 2.14 16.32 -17.39
CA PHE A 240 2.55 14.93 -17.56
C PHE A 240 1.40 13.95 -17.33
N LEU A 241 0.47 14.25 -16.42
CA LEU A 241 -0.68 13.39 -16.09
C LEU A 241 -1.90 13.59 -17.02
N ASP A 242 -1.79 14.49 -18.01
CA ASP A 242 -2.90 14.93 -18.86
C ASP A 242 -4.09 15.47 -18.03
N LEU A 243 -3.79 16.29 -17.03
CA LEU A 243 -4.77 16.96 -16.18
C LEU A 243 -4.72 18.48 -16.41
N PRO A 244 -5.87 19.17 -16.38
CA PRO A 244 -5.90 20.63 -16.45
C PRO A 244 -5.21 21.23 -15.22
N TRP A 245 -4.75 22.48 -15.34
CA TRP A 245 -4.27 23.22 -14.18
C TRP A 245 -5.42 23.55 -13.23
N ASP A 246 -5.21 23.32 -11.93
CA ASP A 246 -6.10 23.75 -10.87
C ASP A 246 -5.26 24.32 -9.71
N PRO A 247 -5.51 25.57 -9.25
CA PRO A 247 -4.70 26.19 -8.19
C PRO A 247 -4.87 25.52 -6.82
N GLY A 248 -5.92 24.70 -6.62
CA GLY A 248 -6.17 23.96 -5.38
C GLY A 248 -5.03 23.02 -4.99
N VAL A 249 -4.22 22.57 -5.94
CA VAL A 249 -3.04 21.74 -5.67
C VAL A 249 -1.95 22.44 -4.85
N LEU A 250 -1.97 23.78 -4.81
CA LEU A 250 -1.08 24.62 -3.99
C LEU A 250 -1.69 24.98 -2.63
N HIS A 251 -2.96 24.65 -2.41
CA HIS A 251 -3.74 24.96 -1.21
C HIS A 251 -4.25 23.70 -0.52
N HIS A 252 -3.46 22.64 -0.59
CA HIS A 252 -3.83 21.31 -0.11
C HIS A 252 -4.12 21.27 1.40
N GLU A 253 -3.50 22.15 2.18
CA GLU A 253 -3.69 22.33 3.61
C GLU A 253 -5.14 22.69 3.97
N GLN A 254 -5.86 23.37 3.07
CA GLN A 254 -7.25 23.78 3.28
C GLN A 254 -8.25 22.63 3.17
N GLN A 255 -7.79 21.49 2.61
CA GLN A 255 -8.58 20.28 2.35
C GLN A 255 -8.27 19.15 3.35
N ILE A 256 -7.16 19.23 4.08
CA ILE A 256 -6.80 18.26 5.13
C ILE A 256 -7.84 18.31 6.25
N GLY A 257 -8.34 17.14 6.66
CA GLY A 257 -9.38 17.01 7.68
C GLY A 257 -10.80 17.28 7.16
N LYS A 258 -10.94 17.67 5.89
CA LYS A 258 -12.23 17.76 5.19
C LYS A 258 -12.36 16.60 4.21
N SER A 259 -11.94 16.81 2.96
CA SER A 259 -11.98 15.83 1.87
C SER A 259 -10.74 14.95 1.81
N ILE A 260 -9.66 15.34 2.50
CA ILE A 260 -8.36 14.63 2.51
C ILE A 260 -8.03 14.17 3.93
N SER A 261 -7.89 12.85 4.12
CA SER A 261 -7.33 12.27 5.35
C SER A 261 -5.83 12.02 5.22
N LEU A 262 -5.09 12.12 6.33
CA LEU A 262 -3.68 11.71 6.44
C LEU A 262 -3.60 10.35 7.12
N SER A 263 -2.78 9.46 6.58
CA SER A 263 -2.52 8.15 7.19
C SER A 263 -2.06 8.34 8.64
N LYS A 264 -2.78 7.69 9.56
CA LYS A 264 -2.49 7.65 10.99
C LYS A 264 -1.28 6.76 11.30
#